data_AF-A0A1G2ML64-F1
#
_entry.id   AF-A0A1G2ML64-F1
#
_cell.length_a   1.000
_cell.length_b   1.000
_cell.length_c   1.000
_cell.angle_alpha   90.00
_cell.angle_beta   90.00
_cell.angle_gamma   90.00
#
_symmetry.space_group_name_H-M   'P 1'
#
loop_
_entity.id
_entity.type
_entity.pdbx_description
1 polymer ?
#
loop_
_entity_poly.entity_id
_entity_poly.type
_entity_poly.pdbx_seq_one_letter_code
_entity_poly.pdbx_strand_id
1 'polypeptide(L)'
;MFVEIIEAIAAASFLPKEEKRPYVRLSIKKVDAAKILIMILWESKSLNDKRYIALSLKLDEIGRNLGGWSGQLAKSLENTGNKQNSSTK
;
A
#
# COMPACT_ATOMS: atom_id res chain seq x y z
N MET A 1 3.18 13.93 -0.56
CA MET A 1 2.60 12.77 0.17
C MET A 1 1.42 12.11 -0.55
N PHE A 2 0.21 12.69 -0.59
CA PHE A 2 -0.94 12.03 -1.26
C PHE A 2 -0.68 11.79 -2.75
N VAL A 3 -0.07 12.76 -3.43
CA VAL A 3 0.37 12.61 -4.83
C VAL A 3 1.32 11.42 -5.00
N GLU A 4 2.29 11.23 -4.09
CA GLU A 4 3.22 10.09 -4.15
C GLU A 4 2.53 8.75 -3.91
N ILE A 5 1.48 8.71 -3.06
CA ILE A 5 0.64 7.50 -2.89
C ILE A 5 -0.05 7.18 -4.23
N ILE A 6 -0.68 8.18 -4.85
CA ILE A 6 -1.39 8.04 -6.12
C ILE A 6 -0.42 7.61 -7.22
N GLU A 7 0.73 8.26 -7.32
CA GLU A 7 1.77 7.98 -8.30
C GLU A 7 2.32 6.56 -8.15
N ALA A 8 2.64 6.12 -6.92
CA ALA A 8 3.12 4.77 -6.67
C ALA A 8 2.07 3.70 -7.02
N ILE A 9 0.80 3.95 -6.70
CA ILE A 9 -0.31 3.03 -7.05
C ILE A 9 -0.50 3.00 -8.58
N ALA A 10 -0.55 4.16 -9.23
CA ALA A 10 -0.72 4.26 -10.68
C ALA A 10 0.43 3.59 -11.42
N ALA A 11 1.68 3.81 -11.01
CA ALA A 11 2.83 3.13 -11.58
C ALA A 11 2.69 1.60 -11.46
N ALA A 12 2.31 1.08 -10.29
CA ALA A 12 2.10 -0.35 -10.09
C ALA A 12 1.00 -0.95 -11.00
N SER A 13 -0.01 -0.15 -11.40
CA SER A 13 -1.08 -0.61 -12.29
C SER A 13 -0.59 -0.97 -13.69
N PHE A 14 0.45 -0.29 -14.19
CA PHE A 14 0.97 -0.47 -15.55
C PHE A 14 2.23 -1.35 -15.66
N LEU A 15 2.82 -1.74 -14.53
CA LEU A 15 4.04 -2.55 -14.51
C LEU A 15 3.78 -4.05 -14.70
N PRO A 16 4.75 -4.83 -15.19
CA PRO A 16 4.69 -6.28 -15.10
C PRO A 16 4.74 -6.74 -13.64
N LYS A 17 4.21 -7.93 -13.38
CA LYS A 17 3.91 -8.48 -12.05
C LYS A 17 5.13 -8.49 -11.12
N GLU A 18 6.29 -8.78 -11.68
CA GLU A 18 7.60 -8.87 -11.04
C GLU A 18 8.06 -7.51 -10.50
N GLU A 19 7.65 -6.43 -11.18
CA GLU A 19 8.03 -5.06 -10.88
C GLU A 19 6.98 -4.33 -10.04
N LYS A 20 5.75 -4.86 -9.89
CA LYS A 20 4.68 -4.20 -9.09
C LYS A 20 5.02 -4.10 -7.60
N ARG A 21 5.70 -5.12 -7.05
CA ARG A 21 5.82 -5.30 -5.60
C ARG A 21 6.54 -4.15 -4.88
N PRO A 22 7.67 -3.60 -5.38
CA PRO A 22 8.30 -2.42 -4.80
C PRO A 22 7.37 -1.21 -4.71
N TYR A 23 6.57 -0.93 -5.74
CA TYR A 23 5.65 0.21 -5.79
C TYR A 23 4.47 0.05 -4.84
N VAL A 24 3.88 -1.16 -4.75
CA VAL A 24 2.85 -1.45 -3.75
C VAL A 24 3.41 -1.26 -2.33
N ARG A 25 4.62 -1.76 -2.03
CA ARG A 25 5.27 -1.54 -0.73
C ARG A 25 5.57 -0.07 -0.46
N LEU A 26 5.95 0.70 -1.47
CA LEU A 26 6.16 2.14 -1.34
C LEU A 26 4.86 2.85 -0.96
N SER A 27 3.75 2.55 -1.65
CA SER A 27 2.44 3.13 -1.33
C SER A 27 2.00 2.82 0.09
N ILE A 28 2.23 1.61 0.60
CA ILE A 28 1.95 1.24 2.01
C ILE A 28 2.70 2.15 2.98
N LYS A 29 4.02 2.29 2.81
CA LYS A 29 4.84 3.16 3.67
C LYS A 29 4.34 4.60 3.70
N LYS A 30 3.90 5.11 2.55
CA LYS A 30 3.39 6.48 2.42
C LYS A 30 2.01 6.64 3.06
N VAL A 31 1.14 5.62 2.95
CA VAL A 31 -0.16 5.58 3.65
C VAL A 31 0.05 5.53 5.17
N ASP A 32 1.00 4.74 5.66
CA ASP A 32 1.30 4.66 7.10
C ASP A 32 1.81 6.01 7.64
N ALA A 33 2.68 6.68 6.89
CA ALA A 33 3.11 8.05 7.22
C ALA A 33 1.92 9.04 7.24
N ALA A 34 0.99 8.92 6.28
CA ALA A 34 -0.21 9.75 6.25
C ALA A 34 -1.08 9.55 7.49
N LYS A 35 -1.27 8.31 7.95
CA LYS A 35 -2.03 8.00 9.17
C LYS A 35 -1.42 8.68 10.40
N ILE A 36 -0.09 8.61 10.55
CA ILE A 36 0.60 9.25 11.67
C ILE A 36 0.42 10.78 11.62
N LEU A 37 0.54 11.39 10.44
CA LEU A 37 0.33 12.84 10.31
C LEU A 37 -1.11 13.26 10.63
N ILE A 38 -2.11 12.48 10.20
CA ILE A 38 -3.51 12.71 10.56
C ILE A 38 -3.74 12.56 12.07
N MET A 39 -3.10 11.59 12.71
CA MET A 39 -3.12 11.42 14.17
C MET A 39 -2.48 12.62 14.89
N ILE A 40 -1.34 13.13 14.42
CA ILE A 40 -0.70 14.34 14.98
C ILE A 40 -1.60 15.57 14.84
N LEU A 41 -2.28 15.75 13.70
CA LEU A 41 -3.24 16.85 13.52
C LEU A 41 -4.42 16.76 14.48
N TRP A 42 -4.89 15.56 14.78
CA TRP A 42 -5.94 15.33 15.77
C TRP A 42 -5.45 15.59 17.21
N GLU A 43 -4.28 15.07 17.57
CA GLU A 43 -3.69 15.27 18.90
C GLU A 43 -3.39 16.75 19.19
N SER A 44 -2.89 17.48 18.18
CA SER A 44 -2.68 18.94 18.26
C SER A 44 -3.96 19.77 18.24
N LYS A 45 -5.14 19.12 18.22
CA LYS A 45 -6.47 19.76 18.13
C LYS A 45 -6.68 20.61 16.87
N SER A 46 -5.84 20.43 15.85
CA SER A 46 -6.01 21.03 14.52
C SER A 46 -7.13 20.35 13.72
N LEU A 47 -7.48 19.12 14.09
CA LEU A 47 -8.53 18.32 13.50
C LEU A 47 -9.52 17.85 14.57
N ASN A 48 -10.82 18.01 14.34
CA ASN A 48 -11.85 17.49 15.25
C ASN A 48 -12.10 15.99 15.04
N ASP A 49 -12.71 15.34 16.03
CA ASP A 49 -12.94 13.90 16.06
C ASP A 49 -13.69 13.40 14.82
N LYS A 50 -14.76 14.10 14.41
CA LYS A 50 -15.56 13.70 13.24
C LYS A 50 -14.73 13.66 11.97
N ARG A 51 -13.86 14.65 11.76
CA ARG A 51 -12.97 14.71 10.59
C ARG A 51 -11.83 13.70 10.69
N TYR A 52 -11.26 13.52 11.88
CA TYR A 52 -10.24 12.51 12.15
C TYR A 52 -10.76 11.12 11.83
N ILE A 53 -11.91 10.73 12.40
CA ILE A 53 -12.55 9.42 12.16
C ILE A 53 -12.81 9.21 10.67
N ALA A 54 -13.38 10.21 9.98
CA ALA A 54 -13.70 10.09 8.55
C ALA A 54 -12.45 9.87 7.67
N LEU A 55 -11.33 10.54 7.98
CA LEU A 55 -10.07 10.38 7.25
C LEU A 55 -9.36 9.07 7.60
N SER A 56 -9.30 8.72 8.88
CA SER A 56 -8.64 7.50 9.37
C SER A 56 -9.30 6.25 8.81
N LEU A 57 -10.64 6.19 8.77
CA LEU A 57 -11.36 5.06 8.17
C LEU A 57 -11.00 4.85 6.69
N LYS A 58 -10.92 5.94 5.91
CA LYS A 58 -10.52 5.88 4.49
C LYS A 58 -9.08 5.41 4.34
N LEU A 59 -8.16 5.92 5.15
CA LEU A 59 -6.75 5.51 5.11
C LEU A 59 -6.56 4.06 5.56
N ASP A 60 -7.36 3.57 6.51
CA ASP A 60 -7.35 2.19 6.95
C ASP A 60 -7.84 1.23 5.88
N GLU A 61 -8.92 1.58 5.17
CA GLU A 61 -9.41 0.82 4.03
C GLU A 61 -8.35 0.72 2.93
N ILE A 62 -7.71 1.86 2.56
CA ILE A 62 -6.61 1.88 1.60
C ILE A 62 -5.46 0.97 2.08
N GLY A 63 -5.07 1.06 3.35
CA GLY A 63 -4.01 0.22 3.92
C GLY A 63 -4.32 -1.28 3.85
N ARG A 64 -5.55 -1.69 4.15
CA ARG A 64 -5.99 -3.10 4.03
C ARG A 64 -5.92 -3.58 2.59
N ASN A 65 -6.39 -2.78 1.64
CA ASN A 65 -6.36 -3.11 0.21
C ASN A 65 -4.93 -3.29 -0.29
N LEU A 66 -4.03 -2.35 0.03
CA LEU A 66 -2.62 -2.44 -0.35
C LEU A 66 -1.90 -3.63 0.32
N GLY A 67 -2.21 -3.92 1.58
CA GLY A 67 -1.71 -5.10 2.29
C GLY A 67 -2.13 -6.40 1.61
N GLY A 68 -3.40 -6.51 1.23
CA GLY A 68 -3.93 -7.63 0.46
C GLY A 68 -3.21 -7.82 -0.88
N TRP A 69 -3.02 -6.75 -1.64
CA TRP A 69 -2.29 -6.79 -2.92
C TRP A 69 -0.82 -7.19 -2.75
N SER A 70 -0.14 -6.67 -1.74
CA SER A 70 1.25 -7.04 -1.42
C SER A 70 1.37 -8.54 -1.10
N GLY A 71 0.45 -9.07 -0.30
CA GLY A 71 0.39 -10.50 0.05
C GLY A 71 0.09 -11.39 -1.16
N GLN A 72 -0.86 -10.97 -2.02
CA GLN A 72 -1.18 -11.67 -3.26
C GLN A 72 0.03 -11.71 -4.20
N LEU A 73 0.71 -10.57 -4.41
CA LEU A 73 1.93 -10.48 -5.23
C LEU A 73 3.05 -11.37 -4.70
N ALA A 74 3.28 -11.39 -3.39
CA ALA A 74 4.32 -12.24 -2.79
C ALA A 74 4.09 -13.73 -3.10
N LYS A 75 2.90 -14.26 -2.81
CA LYS A 75 2.53 -15.66 -3.11
C LYS A 75 2.66 -15.98 -4.60
N SER A 76 2.24 -15.02 -5.41
CA SER A 76 2.26 -15.11 -6.86
C SER A 76 3.67 -15.23 -7.46
N LEU A 77 4.64 -14.50 -6.89
CA LEU A 77 6.04 -14.52 -7.31
C LEU A 77 6.73 -15.82 -6.85
N GLU A 78 6.44 -16.26 -5.62
CA GLU A 78 6.91 -17.55 -5.09
C GLU A 78 6.47 -18.74 -5.98
N ASN A 79 5.19 -18.78 -6.37
CA ASN A 79 4.67 -19.80 -7.27
C ASN A 79 5.33 -19.80 -8.66
N THR A 80 5.80 -18.63 -9.12
CA THR A 80 6.46 -18.50 -10.43
C THR A 80 7.89 -19.06 -10.36
N GLY A 81 8.61 -18.78 -9.26
CA GLY A 81 9.93 -19.36 -8.99
C GLY A 81 9.87 -20.88 -8.83
N ASN A 82 8.85 -21.41 -8.13
CA ASN A 82 8.69 -22.86 -7.95
C ASN A 82 8.40 -23.60 -9.26
N LYS A 83 7.62 -23.01 -10.17
CA LYS A 83 7.38 -23.60 -11.51
C LYS A 83 8.64 -23.64 -12.37
N GLN A 84 9.43 -22.56 -12.40
CA GLN A 84 10.69 -22.55 -13.13
C GLN A 84 11.65 -23.63 -12.64
N ASN A 85 11.78 -23.81 -11.33
CA ASN A 85 12.66 -24.84 -10.74
C ASN A 85 12.20 -26.28 -10.99
N SER A 86 10.92 -26.49 -11.33
CA SER A 86 10.37 -27.83 -11.66
C SER A 86 10.50 -28.20 -13.14
N SER A 87 10.68 -27.24 -14.04
CA SER A 87 10.84 -27.49 -15.49
C SER A 87 12.29 -27.66 -15.93
N THR A 88 13.26 -27.36 -15.06
CA THR A 88 14.70 -27.57 -15.30
C THR A 88 15.25 -28.86 -14.66
N LYS A 89 14.40 -29.68 -14.06
CA LYS A 89 14.72 -31.05 -13.61
C LYS A 89 14.02 -32.06 -14.50
#